data_AF-A0A7C5JAE9-F1
#
_entry.id   AF-A0A7C5JAE9-F1
#
_cell.length_a   1.000
_cell.length_b   1.000
_cell.length_c   1.000
_cell.angle_alpha   90.00
_cell.angle_beta   90.00
_cell.angle_gamma   90.00
#
_symmetry.space_group_name_H-M   'P 1'
#
loop_
_entity.id
_entity.type
_entity.pdbx_description
1 polymer ?
#
loop_
_entity_poly.entity_id
_entity_poly.type
_entity_poly.pdbx_seq_one_letter_code
_entity_poly.pdbx_strand_id
1 'polypeptide(L)'
;MEFFGLSYLMNMDERLYWGYMLSSLVVAWLVFYRQPNILKKQFSKEVLWHPSARLDYLYFMLTAFLKMVLILPLLIGVNDVTLWVVLKLQHYFGYQPRVIISREWLMVFYTVTLFILSDLTRYWLHRLMHTVPLLWRFHRVHHSAEVLNPVTFYRIHPVESLLFGLRYALLTGVVTGVFVYYFGAGVRAVHFLEANVLVFIFSIIGSNLRHSHIPL
;
A
#
# COMPACT_ATOMS: atom_id res chain seq x y z
N MET A 1 -19.64 3.32 -6.95
CA MET A 1 -19.19 2.52 -5.81
C MET A 1 -19.34 1.05 -6.19
N GLU A 2 -18.40 0.51 -6.97
CA GLU A 2 -18.33 -0.92 -7.25
C GLU A 2 -17.53 -1.57 -6.12
N PHE A 3 -18.23 -1.95 -5.06
CA PHE A 3 -17.65 -2.50 -3.84
C PHE A 3 -17.58 -4.03 -3.85
N PHE A 4 -17.70 -4.66 -5.02
CA PHE A 4 -17.48 -6.09 -5.16
C PHE A 4 -16.02 -6.35 -5.53
N GLY A 5 -15.47 -7.48 -5.07
CA GLY A 5 -14.04 -7.83 -5.19
C GLY A 5 -13.41 -7.73 -6.60
N LEU A 6 -14.21 -7.55 -7.64
CA LEU A 6 -13.76 -7.19 -8.99
C LEU A 6 -13.02 -5.84 -9.03
N SER A 7 -13.32 -4.90 -8.15
CA SER A 7 -12.63 -3.60 -8.10
C SER A 7 -11.12 -3.77 -7.82
N TYR A 8 -10.74 -4.78 -7.02
CA TYR A 8 -9.34 -5.11 -6.76
C TYR A 8 -8.59 -5.61 -8.00
N LEU A 9 -9.32 -6.14 -8.98
CA LEU A 9 -8.75 -6.60 -10.24
C LEU A 9 -8.69 -5.50 -11.29
N MET A 10 -9.53 -4.46 -11.18
CA MET A 10 -9.67 -3.42 -12.20
C MET A 10 -8.99 -2.09 -11.84
N ASN A 11 -8.82 -1.79 -10.55
CA ASN A 11 -8.24 -0.53 -10.09
C ASN A 11 -6.70 -0.63 -9.98
N MET A 12 -5.98 0.34 -10.57
CA MET A 12 -4.52 0.34 -10.58
C MET A 12 -3.89 0.65 -9.21
N ASP A 13 -4.64 1.22 -8.27
CA ASP A 13 -4.17 1.38 -6.89
C ASP A 13 -4.10 0.04 -6.13
N GLU A 14 -4.77 -0.99 -6.64
CA GLU A 14 -4.85 -2.28 -5.97
C GLU A 14 -3.77 -3.22 -6.48
N ARG A 15 -3.14 -3.93 -5.53
CA ARG A 15 -2.03 -4.84 -5.84
C ARG A 15 -2.43 -5.99 -6.77
N LEU A 16 -3.70 -6.40 -6.73
CA LEU A 16 -4.26 -7.49 -7.55
C LEU A 16 -4.77 -7.02 -8.91
N TYR A 17 -4.53 -5.75 -9.28
CA TYR A 17 -4.85 -5.27 -10.62
C TYR A 17 -4.37 -6.26 -11.68
N TRP A 18 -5.25 -6.61 -12.62
CA TRP A 18 -5.00 -7.69 -13.57
C TRP A 18 -3.71 -7.47 -14.37
N GLY A 19 -3.37 -6.21 -14.68
CA GLY A 19 -2.12 -5.87 -15.36
C GLY A 19 -0.87 -6.15 -14.51
N TYR A 20 -0.94 -5.98 -13.19
CA TYR A 20 0.15 -6.32 -12.27
C TYR A 20 0.29 -7.83 -12.08
N MET A 21 -0.83 -8.56 -12.10
CA MET A 21 -0.80 -10.02 -12.11
C MET A 21 -0.18 -10.54 -13.42
N LEU A 22 -0.64 -10.04 -14.57
CA LEU A 22 -0.12 -10.44 -15.88
C LEU A 22 1.38 -10.13 -16.02
N SER A 23 1.82 -8.93 -15.67
CA SER A 23 3.25 -8.58 -15.68
C SER A 23 4.07 -9.47 -14.77
N SER A 24 3.57 -9.79 -13.57
CA SER A 24 4.23 -10.74 -12.67
C SER A 24 4.34 -12.14 -13.30
N LEU A 25 3.31 -12.62 -14.01
CA LEU A 25 3.37 -13.90 -14.74
C LEU A 25 4.41 -13.87 -15.86
N VAL A 26 4.48 -12.77 -16.61
CA VAL A 26 5.48 -12.58 -17.67
C VAL A 26 6.89 -12.60 -17.08
N VAL A 27 7.14 -11.85 -16.00
CA VAL A 27 8.43 -11.84 -15.31
C VAL A 27 8.78 -13.25 -14.80
N ALA A 28 7.84 -13.92 -14.14
CA ALA A 28 8.04 -15.29 -13.66
C ALA A 28 8.36 -16.25 -14.81
N TRP A 29 7.65 -16.15 -15.92
CA TRP A 29 7.92 -16.97 -17.11
C TRP A 29 9.30 -16.67 -17.70
N LEU A 30 9.67 -15.41 -17.88
CA LEU A 30 10.98 -15.02 -18.43
C LEU A 30 12.15 -15.52 -17.58
N VAL A 31 12.01 -15.48 -16.25
CA VAL A 31 13.07 -15.92 -15.33
C VAL A 31 13.10 -17.45 -15.19
N PHE A 32 11.93 -18.10 -15.14
CA PHE A 32 11.79 -19.53 -14.83
C PHE A 32 11.34 -20.40 -16.02
N TYR A 33 11.45 -19.94 -17.28
CA TYR A 33 11.03 -20.74 -18.44
C TYR A 33 11.74 -22.09 -18.54
N ARG A 34 13.00 -22.17 -18.07
CA ARG A 34 13.78 -23.41 -18.00
C ARG A 34 13.46 -24.28 -16.78
N GLN A 35 12.64 -23.79 -15.85
CA GLN A 35 12.24 -24.47 -14.62
C GLN A 35 10.70 -24.51 -14.51
N PRO A 36 10.00 -25.15 -15.47
CA PRO A 36 8.54 -25.11 -15.56
C PRO A 36 7.84 -25.70 -14.34
N ASN A 37 8.53 -26.56 -13.58
CA ASN A 37 7.99 -27.13 -12.35
C ASN A 37 7.74 -26.08 -11.26
N ILE A 38 8.52 -24.99 -11.21
CA ILE A 38 8.29 -23.88 -10.26
C ILE A 38 6.97 -23.19 -10.58
N LEU A 39 6.77 -22.84 -11.86
CA LEU A 39 5.53 -22.23 -12.33
C LEU A 39 4.34 -23.17 -12.12
N LYS A 40 4.46 -24.45 -12.48
CA LYS A 40 3.41 -25.46 -12.27
C LYS A 40 3.05 -25.62 -10.79
N LYS A 41 4.04 -25.60 -9.89
CA LYS A 41 3.80 -25.69 -8.45
C LYS A 41 3.00 -24.49 -7.94
N GLN A 42 3.30 -23.27 -8.42
CA GLN A 42 2.59 -22.07 -7.99
C GLN A 42 1.08 -22.10 -8.33
N PHE A 43 0.70 -22.77 -9.42
CA PHE A 43 -0.69 -22.94 -9.86
C PHE A 43 -1.27 -24.33 -9.53
N SER A 44 -0.58 -25.13 -8.71
CA SER A 44 -1.05 -26.48 -8.37
C SER A 44 -2.27 -26.43 -7.46
N LYS A 45 -3.05 -27.52 -7.47
CA LYS A 45 -4.17 -27.66 -6.53
C LYS A 45 -3.69 -27.69 -5.07
N GLU A 46 -2.49 -28.20 -4.82
CA GLU A 46 -1.87 -28.25 -3.49
C GLU A 46 -1.64 -26.86 -2.90
N VAL A 47 -1.36 -25.86 -3.74
CA VAL A 47 -1.21 -24.45 -3.32
C VAL A 47 -2.56 -23.74 -3.31
N LEU A 48 -3.29 -23.74 -4.44
CA LEU A 48 -4.47 -22.89 -4.61
C LEU A 48 -5.67 -23.34 -3.76
N TRP A 49 -5.79 -24.64 -3.47
CA TRP A 49 -6.88 -25.21 -2.67
C TRP A 49 -6.45 -25.63 -1.26
N HIS A 50 -5.21 -25.33 -0.88
CA HIS A 50 -4.69 -25.57 0.47
C HIS A 50 -5.62 -24.94 1.53
N PRO A 51 -5.83 -25.57 2.70
CA PRO A 51 -6.58 -24.95 3.80
C PRO A 51 -6.09 -23.54 4.15
N SER A 52 -4.77 -23.32 4.15
CA SER A 52 -4.19 -21.98 4.35
C SER A 52 -4.57 -20.97 3.25
N ALA A 53 -4.59 -21.38 1.97
CA ALA A 53 -4.98 -20.48 0.87
C ALA A 53 -6.46 -20.10 0.92
N ARG A 54 -7.34 -21.03 1.32
CA ARG A 54 -8.77 -20.74 1.54
C ARG A 54 -8.96 -19.68 2.63
N LEU A 55 -8.11 -19.71 3.67
CA LEU A 55 -8.13 -18.69 4.70
C LEU A 55 -7.70 -17.32 4.14
N ASP A 56 -6.70 -17.27 3.26
CA ASP A 56 -6.30 -16.02 2.59
C ASP A 56 -7.47 -15.40 1.82
N TYR A 57 -8.26 -16.22 1.10
CA TYR A 57 -9.44 -15.73 0.36
C TYR A 57 -10.52 -15.19 1.31
N LEU A 58 -10.74 -15.84 2.46
CA LEU A 58 -11.66 -15.35 3.48
C LEU A 58 -11.19 -14.00 4.06
N TYR A 59 -9.91 -13.90 4.43
CA TYR A 59 -9.33 -12.66 4.93
C TYR A 59 -9.36 -11.55 3.89
N PHE A 60 -9.18 -11.87 2.60
CA PHE A 60 -9.32 -10.90 1.51
C PHE A 60 -10.74 -10.35 1.43
N MET A 61 -11.77 -11.19 1.53
CA MET A 61 -13.17 -10.73 1.58
C MET A 61 -13.46 -9.86 2.82
N LEU A 62 -12.98 -10.29 3.99
CA LEU A 62 -13.12 -9.51 5.23
C LEU A 62 -12.40 -8.16 5.15
N THR A 63 -11.18 -8.14 4.62
CA THR A 63 -10.39 -6.91 4.45
C THR A 63 -11.03 -5.98 3.43
N ALA A 64 -11.58 -6.52 2.34
CA ALA A 64 -12.34 -5.74 1.37
C ALA A 64 -13.53 -5.03 2.01
N PHE A 65 -14.30 -5.75 2.86
CA PHE A 65 -15.41 -5.17 3.61
C PHE A 65 -14.93 -4.12 4.64
N LEU A 66 -13.92 -4.44 5.44
CA LEU A 66 -13.35 -3.53 6.43
C LEU A 66 -12.80 -2.25 5.79
N LYS A 67 -12.19 -2.34 4.60
CA LYS A 67 -11.69 -1.18 3.86
C LYS A 67 -12.81 -0.19 3.56
N MET A 68 -14.02 -0.64 3.25
CA MET A 68 -15.17 0.26 3.02
C MET A 68 -15.56 1.05 4.27
N VAL A 69 -15.47 0.41 5.43
CA VAL A 69 -15.79 1.03 6.73
C VAL A 69 -14.66 1.96 7.19
N LEU A 70 -13.41 1.55 6.99
CA LEU A 70 -12.23 2.27 7.49
C LEU A 70 -11.77 3.41 6.57
N ILE A 71 -12.06 3.39 5.26
CA ILE A 71 -11.54 4.39 4.32
C ILE A 71 -12.09 5.80 4.59
N LEU A 72 -13.38 5.92 4.95
CA LEU A 72 -14.00 7.22 5.20
C LEU A 72 -13.39 7.93 6.42
N PRO A 73 -13.30 7.30 7.62
CA PRO A 73 -12.61 7.90 8.75
C PRO A 73 -11.14 8.26 8.47
N LEU A 74 -10.43 7.43 7.69
CA LEU A 74 -9.02 7.67 7.38
C LEU A 74 -8.83 8.88 6.45
N LEU A 75 -9.70 9.05 5.46
CA LEU A 75 -9.67 10.22 4.57
C LEU A 75 -9.99 11.52 5.33
N ILE A 76 -10.98 11.48 6.21
CA ILE A 76 -11.28 12.59 7.13
C ILE A 76 -10.03 12.90 7.98
N GLY A 77 -9.40 11.86 8.53
CA GLY A 77 -8.16 12.00 9.31
C GLY A 77 -7.01 12.68 8.55
N VAL A 78 -6.80 12.41 7.27
CA VAL A 78 -5.75 13.09 6.48
C VAL A 78 -6.00 14.59 6.39
N ASN A 79 -7.24 15.00 6.11
CA ASN A 79 -7.60 16.41 5.96
C ASN A 79 -7.48 17.15 7.30
N ASP A 80 -7.94 16.52 8.39
CA ASP A 80 -7.85 17.10 9.73
C ASP A 80 -6.39 17.28 10.18
N VAL A 81 -5.54 16.27 9.95
CA VAL A 81 -4.10 16.36 10.25
C VAL A 81 -3.43 17.42 9.38
N THR A 82 -3.78 17.52 8.10
CA THR A 82 -3.27 18.55 7.19
C THR A 82 -3.60 19.94 7.71
N LEU A 83 -4.87 20.18 8.05
CA LEU A 83 -5.33 21.45 8.58
C LEU A 83 -4.65 21.76 9.92
N TRP A 84 -4.58 20.78 10.82
CA TRP A 84 -3.92 20.94 12.11
C TRP A 84 -2.44 21.34 11.95
N VAL A 85 -1.71 20.71 11.03
CA VAL A 85 -0.31 21.06 10.73
C VAL A 85 -0.19 22.48 10.19
N VAL A 86 -1.02 22.86 9.21
CA VAL A 86 -1.01 24.21 8.63
C VAL A 86 -1.27 25.26 9.71
N LEU A 87 -2.30 25.06 10.55
CA LEU A 87 -2.65 25.98 11.63
C LEU A 87 -1.54 26.07 12.68
N LYS A 88 -0.88 24.97 13.02
CA LYS A 88 0.26 24.98 13.96
C LYS A 88 1.47 25.70 13.37
N LEU A 89 1.80 25.45 12.10
CA LEU A 89 2.90 26.17 11.44
C LEU A 89 2.61 27.67 11.34
N GLN A 90 1.38 28.06 10.99
CA GLN A 90 0.95 29.47 11.00
C GLN A 90 1.00 30.09 12.41
N HIS A 91 0.60 29.35 13.44
CA HIS A 91 0.65 29.84 14.82
C HIS A 91 2.09 30.10 15.30
N TYR A 92 3.02 29.18 15.01
CA TYR A 92 4.41 29.28 15.50
C TYR A 92 5.32 30.14 14.62
N PHE A 93 5.08 30.18 13.30
CA PHE A 93 5.97 30.84 12.34
C PHE A 93 5.28 31.96 11.54
N GLY A 94 3.99 32.22 11.78
CA GLY A 94 3.22 33.22 11.05
C GLY A 94 2.92 32.82 9.60
N TYR A 95 2.44 33.79 8.83
CA TYR A 95 2.30 33.65 7.38
C TYR A 95 3.66 33.83 6.72
N GLN A 96 4.10 32.83 5.98
CA GLN A 96 5.35 32.87 5.22
C GLN A 96 5.07 33.13 3.74
N PRO A 97 5.95 33.89 3.05
CA PRO A 97 5.92 33.98 1.60
C PRO A 97 6.01 32.59 0.98
N ARG A 98 5.18 32.31 -0.04
CA ARG A 98 5.20 31.02 -0.71
C ARG A 98 6.49 30.84 -1.49
N VAL A 99 7.05 29.63 -1.45
CA VAL A 99 8.18 29.26 -2.28
C VAL A 99 7.68 29.09 -3.72
N ILE A 100 8.27 29.86 -4.64
CA ILE A 100 7.92 29.81 -6.06
C ILE A 100 8.77 28.71 -6.72
N ILE A 101 8.09 27.68 -7.21
CA ILE A 101 8.68 26.57 -7.96
C ILE A 101 7.70 26.18 -9.07
N SER A 102 8.22 25.61 -10.17
CA SER A 102 7.33 25.09 -11.21
C SER A 102 6.43 23.98 -10.66
N ARG A 103 5.23 23.86 -11.23
CA ARG A 103 4.24 22.87 -10.78
C ARG A 103 4.78 21.45 -10.92
N GLU A 104 5.51 21.18 -11.99
CA GLU A 104 6.12 19.89 -12.30
C GLU A 104 7.11 19.49 -11.22
N TRP A 105 8.02 20.39 -10.86
CA TRP A 105 9.00 20.15 -9.81
C TRP A 105 8.36 20.01 -8.43
N LEU A 106 7.31 20.79 -8.12
CA LEU A 106 6.55 20.62 -6.87
C LEU A 106 5.90 19.22 -6.79
N MET A 107 5.28 18.76 -7.87
CA MET A 107 4.66 17.42 -7.91
C MET A 107 5.70 16.32 -7.74
N VAL A 108 6.86 16.42 -8.41
CA VAL A 108 7.96 15.46 -8.26
C VAL A 108 8.50 15.47 -6.83
N PHE A 109 8.80 16.65 -6.29
CA PHE A 109 9.35 16.79 -4.94
C PHE A 109 8.40 16.26 -3.87
N TYR A 110 7.11 16.57 -3.98
CA TYR A 110 6.08 16.05 -3.10
C TYR A 110 5.96 14.52 -3.21
N THR A 111 5.95 13.99 -4.43
CA THR A 111 5.85 12.54 -4.68
C THR A 111 7.02 11.77 -4.07
N VAL A 112 8.25 12.25 -4.29
CA VAL A 112 9.45 11.62 -3.75
C VAL A 112 9.47 11.71 -2.23
N THR A 113 9.11 12.88 -1.66
CA THR A 113 9.06 13.06 -0.20
C THR A 113 8.04 12.12 0.43
N LEU A 114 6.82 12.06 -0.12
CA LEU A 114 5.80 11.13 0.32
C LEU A 114 6.27 9.68 0.20
N PHE A 115 6.88 9.30 -0.93
CA PHE A 115 7.35 7.93 -1.14
C PHE A 115 8.40 7.52 -0.11
N ILE A 116 9.45 8.32 0.08
CA ILE A 116 10.55 8.02 1.00
C ILE A 116 10.05 7.95 2.44
N LEU A 117 9.33 8.98 2.91
CA LEU A 117 8.82 8.98 4.27
C LEU A 117 7.75 7.91 4.47
N SER A 118 7.05 7.55 3.40
CA SER A 118 6.08 6.47 3.46
C SER A 118 6.78 5.12 3.66
N ASP A 119 7.76 4.81 2.84
CA ASP A 119 8.51 3.57 3.00
C ASP A 119 9.17 3.48 4.38
N LEU A 120 9.82 4.56 4.84
CA LEU A 120 10.48 4.62 6.14
C LEU A 120 9.53 4.34 7.31
N THR A 121 8.39 5.04 7.37
CA THR A 121 7.45 4.86 8.49
C THR A 121 6.72 3.52 8.41
N ARG A 122 6.52 2.97 7.19
CA ARG A 122 5.97 1.62 7.01
C ARG A 122 6.96 0.56 7.52
N TYR A 123 8.25 0.71 7.19
CA TYR A 123 9.31 -0.14 7.69
C TYR A 123 9.34 -0.16 9.23
N TRP A 124 9.31 1.01 9.87
CA TRP A 124 9.34 1.09 11.33
C TRP A 124 8.11 0.47 11.99
N LEU A 125 6.90 0.75 11.47
CA LEU A 125 5.69 0.13 12.01
C LEU A 125 5.73 -1.40 11.85
N HIS A 126 6.16 -1.89 10.70
CA HIS A 126 6.34 -3.33 10.47
C HIS A 126 7.40 -3.92 11.41
N ARG A 127 8.54 -3.25 11.60
CA ARG A 127 9.57 -3.69 12.55
C ARG A 127 9.03 -3.74 13.98
N LEU A 128 8.26 -2.74 14.41
CA LEU A 128 7.61 -2.74 15.72
C LEU A 128 6.63 -3.90 15.86
N MET A 129 5.91 -4.26 14.79
CA MET A 129 5.04 -5.44 14.78
C MET A 129 5.80 -6.77 14.95
N HIS A 130 7.07 -6.83 14.58
CA HIS A 130 7.95 -7.99 14.82
C HIS A 130 8.62 -7.98 16.19
N THR A 131 8.88 -6.80 16.77
CA THR A 131 9.67 -6.69 18.02
C THR A 131 8.84 -6.48 19.28
N VAL A 132 7.65 -5.87 19.18
CA VAL A 132 6.79 -5.59 20.35
C VAL A 132 5.81 -6.75 20.56
N PRO A 133 5.82 -7.43 21.73
CA PRO A 133 5.01 -8.64 21.95
C PRO A 133 3.51 -8.44 21.73
N LEU A 134 2.96 -7.29 22.09
CA LEU A 134 1.54 -6.98 21.86
C LEU A 134 1.21 -6.87 20.37
N LEU A 135 2.04 -6.16 19.59
CA LEU A 135 1.81 -5.97 18.16
C LEU A 135 2.02 -7.27 17.38
N TRP A 136 2.98 -8.10 17.81
CA TRP A 136 3.22 -9.42 17.24
C TRP A 136 1.99 -10.34 17.31
N ARG A 137 1.16 -10.24 18.36
CA ARG A 137 -0.07 -11.03 18.46
C ARG A 137 -1.03 -10.81 17.28
N PHE A 138 -1.03 -9.60 16.71
CA PHE A 138 -1.79 -9.30 15.51
C PHE A 138 -1.04 -9.71 14.25
N HIS A 139 0.25 -9.36 14.18
CA HIS A 139 1.05 -9.56 12.97
C HIS A 139 1.37 -11.03 12.66
N ARG A 140 1.38 -11.90 13.68
CA ARG A 140 1.56 -13.35 13.48
C ARG A 140 0.46 -13.99 12.62
N VAL A 141 -0.70 -13.34 12.45
CA VAL A 141 -1.76 -13.78 11.51
C VAL A 141 -1.25 -13.75 10.08
N HIS A 142 -0.52 -12.70 9.71
CA HIS A 142 0.11 -12.58 8.40
C HIS A 142 1.19 -13.65 8.20
N HIS A 143 2.01 -13.90 9.21
CA HIS A 143 3.06 -14.92 9.18
C HIS A 143 2.56 -16.36 9.35
N SER A 144 1.26 -16.58 9.56
CA SER A 144 0.71 -17.93 9.72
C SER A 144 0.41 -18.62 8.39
N ALA A 145 0.76 -18.03 7.24
CA ALA A 145 0.48 -18.62 5.94
C ALA A 145 1.43 -19.80 5.66
N GLU A 146 0.87 -20.98 5.41
CA GLU A 146 1.63 -22.21 5.15
C GLU A 146 1.99 -22.36 3.66
N VAL A 147 1.20 -21.74 2.79
CA VAL A 147 1.45 -21.66 1.35
C VAL A 147 1.22 -20.22 0.89
N LEU A 148 2.01 -19.77 -0.08
CA LEU A 148 1.96 -18.41 -0.61
C LEU A 148 1.26 -18.33 -1.97
N ASN A 149 0.37 -17.36 -2.08
CA ASN A 149 -0.26 -16.93 -3.31
C ASN A 149 -0.43 -15.40 -3.30
N PRO A 150 -0.70 -14.75 -4.46
CA PRO A 150 -0.81 -13.28 -4.50
C PRO A 150 -1.81 -12.68 -3.50
N VAL A 151 -2.84 -13.43 -3.10
CA VAL A 151 -3.86 -13.01 -2.12
C VAL A 151 -3.38 -13.10 -0.68
N THR A 152 -2.34 -13.90 -0.38
CA THR A 152 -1.75 -14.02 0.97
C THR A 152 -1.33 -12.67 1.56
N PHE A 153 -1.01 -11.68 0.71
CA PHE A 153 -0.77 -10.30 1.14
C PHE A 153 -1.91 -9.73 2.00
N TYR A 154 -3.17 -10.11 1.74
CA TYR A 154 -4.35 -9.61 2.46
C TYR A 154 -4.74 -10.45 3.68
N ARG A 155 -3.93 -11.44 4.06
CA ARG A 155 -4.09 -12.17 5.33
C ARG A 155 -3.63 -11.29 6.49
N ILE A 156 -4.41 -10.26 6.81
CA ILE A 156 -4.04 -9.20 7.75
C ILE A 156 -5.09 -9.12 8.87
N HIS A 157 -4.64 -8.98 10.11
CA HIS A 157 -5.54 -8.76 11.24
C HIS A 157 -6.18 -7.35 11.18
N PRO A 158 -7.46 -7.15 11.53
CA PRO A 158 -8.11 -5.83 11.44
C PRO A 158 -7.39 -4.69 12.18
N VAL A 159 -6.79 -4.99 13.34
CA VAL A 159 -5.97 -4.02 14.09
C VAL A 159 -4.71 -3.64 13.32
N GLU A 160 -4.08 -4.57 12.61
CA GLU A 160 -2.94 -4.26 11.75
C GLU A 160 -3.36 -3.33 10.61
N SER A 161 -4.50 -3.60 9.96
CA SER A 161 -5.09 -2.72 8.94
C SER A 161 -5.34 -1.31 9.49
N LEU A 162 -5.90 -1.19 10.70
CA LEU A 162 -6.13 0.09 11.36
C LEU A 162 -4.82 0.84 11.65
N LEU A 163 -3.81 0.15 12.18
CA LEU A 163 -2.51 0.75 12.49
C LEU A 163 -1.82 1.31 11.23
N PHE A 164 -1.81 0.54 10.13
CA PHE A 164 -1.25 1.02 8.86
C PHE A 164 -2.09 2.16 8.26
N GLY A 165 -3.41 2.13 8.41
CA GLY A 165 -4.31 3.20 8.01
C GLY A 165 -4.03 4.50 8.77
N LEU A 166 -3.97 4.45 10.11
CA LEU A 166 -3.65 5.61 10.95
C LEU A 166 -2.27 6.17 10.63
N ARG A 167 -1.27 5.30 10.47
CA ARG A 167 0.07 5.69 10.08
C ARG A 167 0.08 6.37 8.70
N TYR A 168 -0.70 5.88 7.73
CA TYR A 168 -0.87 6.54 6.44
C TYR A 168 -1.53 7.92 6.59
N ALA A 169 -2.61 8.02 7.36
CA ALA A 169 -3.33 9.27 7.56
C ALA A 169 -2.45 10.36 8.21
N LEU A 170 -1.75 9.99 9.28
CA LEU A 170 -0.83 10.86 10.01
C LEU A 170 0.32 11.33 9.10
N LEU A 171 1.01 10.41 8.44
CA LEU A 171 2.13 10.76 7.58
C LEU A 171 1.68 11.67 6.44
N THR A 172 0.68 11.24 5.68
CA THR A 172 0.23 11.97 4.49
C THR A 172 -0.28 13.35 4.90
N GLY A 173 -1.05 13.44 5.99
CA GLY A 173 -1.54 14.72 6.52
C GLY A 173 -0.40 15.65 6.94
N VAL A 174 0.61 15.16 7.66
CA VAL A 174 1.79 15.95 8.05
C VAL A 174 2.55 16.46 6.84
N VAL A 175 2.89 15.57 5.90
CA VAL A 175 3.63 15.96 4.69
C VAL A 175 2.83 16.94 3.85
N THR A 176 1.54 16.67 3.64
CA THR A 176 0.65 17.58 2.88
C THR A 176 0.55 18.93 3.57
N GLY A 177 0.36 18.98 4.89
CA GLY A 177 0.26 20.22 5.64
C GLY A 177 1.52 21.08 5.55
N VAL A 178 2.70 20.46 5.66
CA VAL A 178 3.98 21.16 5.46
C VAL A 178 4.09 21.72 4.05
N PHE A 179 3.75 20.92 3.03
CA PHE A 179 3.81 21.37 1.64
C PHE A 179 2.79 22.49 1.36
N VAL A 180 1.57 22.37 1.87
CA VAL A 180 0.54 23.40 1.69
C VAL A 180 0.95 24.71 2.37
N TYR A 181 1.60 24.64 3.53
CA TYR A 181 2.09 25.82 4.23
C TYR A 181 3.15 26.58 3.41
N TYR A 182 4.13 25.88 2.83
CA TYR A 182 5.23 26.52 2.08
C TYR A 182 4.92 26.82 0.61
N PHE A 183 4.11 26.00 -0.06
CA PHE A 183 3.90 26.07 -1.51
C PHE A 183 2.46 26.45 -1.90
N GLY A 184 1.53 26.47 -0.95
CA GLY A 184 0.11 26.75 -1.17
C GLY A 184 -0.72 25.51 -1.50
N ALA A 185 -2.02 25.72 -1.74
CA ALA A 185 -2.96 24.65 -2.04
C ALA A 185 -2.72 24.01 -3.41
N GLY A 186 -3.29 22.81 -3.63
CA GLY A 186 -3.22 22.11 -4.92
C GLY A 186 -1.99 21.23 -5.12
N VAL A 187 -1.24 20.96 -4.04
CA VAL A 187 -0.15 19.97 -4.01
C VAL A 187 -0.74 18.59 -4.31
N ARG A 188 -0.16 17.89 -5.28
CA ARG A 188 -0.60 16.56 -5.70
C ARG A 188 0.59 15.70 -6.10
N ALA A 189 0.48 14.40 -5.87
CA ALA A 189 1.49 13.46 -6.33
C ALA A 189 1.44 13.30 -7.85
N VAL A 190 2.49 12.70 -8.44
CA VAL A 190 2.52 12.30 -9.84
C VAL A 190 1.81 10.95 -9.96
N HIS A 191 0.75 10.92 -10.76
CA HIS A 191 -0.04 9.71 -11.04
C HIS A 191 0.14 9.26 -12.49
N PHE A 192 0.10 7.96 -12.70
CA PHE A 192 -0.17 7.34 -13.98
C PHE A 192 -1.56 6.72 -13.92
N LEU A 193 -2.50 7.29 -14.69
CA LEU A 193 -3.93 7.02 -14.55
C LEU A 193 -4.37 7.28 -13.10
N GLU A 194 -4.77 6.24 -12.38
CA GLU A 194 -5.25 6.34 -11.00
C GLU A 194 -4.10 6.15 -9.98
N ALA A 195 -3.08 5.38 -10.35
CA ALA A 195 -2.02 4.98 -9.43
C ALA A 195 -0.89 5.99 -9.32
N ASN A 196 -0.33 6.15 -8.12
CA ASN A 196 0.94 6.86 -7.94
C ASN A 196 2.03 6.22 -8.83
N VAL A 197 2.80 7.04 -9.55
CA VAL A 197 3.74 6.54 -10.56
C VAL A 197 4.80 5.59 -9.99
N LEU A 198 5.30 5.85 -8.77
CA LEU A 198 6.30 5.00 -8.13
C LEU A 198 5.70 3.67 -7.67
N VAL A 199 4.46 3.71 -7.16
CA VAL A 199 3.71 2.49 -6.81
C VAL A 199 3.42 1.66 -8.06
N PHE A 200 3.02 2.31 -9.16
CA PHE A 200 2.78 1.64 -10.45
C PHE A 200 4.03 0.91 -10.96
N ILE A 201 5.18 1.60 -11.00
CA ILE A 201 6.47 1.02 -11.43
C ILE A 201 6.84 -0.17 -10.53
N PHE A 202 6.73 0.00 -9.22
CA PHE A 202 7.02 -1.07 -8.28
C PHE A 202 6.08 -2.28 -8.44
N SER A 203 4.81 -2.02 -8.76
CA SER A 203 3.80 -3.05 -8.94
C SER A 203 4.06 -3.91 -10.17
N ILE A 204 4.41 -3.29 -11.31
CA ILE A 204 4.61 -3.97 -12.60
C ILE A 204 5.90 -4.79 -12.67
N ILE A 205 6.93 -4.46 -11.86
CA ILE A 205 8.22 -5.19 -11.84
C ILE A 205 8.10 -6.59 -11.24
N GLY A 206 6.97 -6.92 -10.60
CA GLY A 206 6.73 -8.25 -10.02
C GLY A 206 6.33 -8.19 -8.55
N SER A 207 5.61 -7.14 -8.15
CA SER A 207 5.22 -6.99 -6.75
C SER A 207 4.53 -8.23 -6.20
N ASN A 208 3.61 -8.85 -6.97
CA ASN A 208 2.84 -10.04 -6.63
C ASN A 208 3.70 -11.30 -6.42
N LEU A 209 4.86 -11.39 -7.07
CA LEU A 209 5.77 -12.54 -6.93
C LEU A 209 6.36 -12.66 -5.52
N ARG A 210 6.42 -11.57 -4.75
CA ARG A 210 6.89 -11.60 -3.35
C ARG A 210 6.00 -12.38 -2.39
N HIS A 211 4.78 -12.72 -2.81
CA HIS A 211 3.87 -13.60 -2.07
C HIS A 211 3.58 -14.83 -2.92
N SER A 212 4.65 -15.48 -3.38
CA SER A 212 4.57 -16.71 -4.16
C SER A 212 5.72 -17.63 -3.77
N HIS A 213 5.67 -18.88 -4.22
CA HIS A 213 6.77 -19.83 -4.06
C HIS A 213 7.86 -19.66 -5.13
N ILE A 214 7.76 -18.62 -5.97
CA ILE A 214 8.78 -18.30 -6.96
C ILE A 214 9.94 -17.62 -6.23
N PRO A 215 11.15 -18.23 -6.22
CA PRO A 215 12.29 -17.63 -5.55
C PRO A 215 12.72 -16.40 -6.35
N LEU A 216 12.61 -15.20 -5.78
CA LEU A 216 13.10 -13.96 -6.39
C LEU A 216 14.43 -13.53 -5.80
#